data_AF-A0A496BHF1-F1
#
_entry.id   AF-A0A496BHF1-F1
#
_cell.length_a   1.000
_cell.length_b   1.000
_cell.length_c   1.000
_cell.angle_alpha   90.00
_cell.angle_beta   90.00
_cell.angle_gamma   90.00
#
_symmetry.space_group_name_H-M   'P 1'
#
loop_
_entity.id
_entity.type
_entity.pdbx_description
1 polymer ?
#
loop_
_entity_poly.entity_id
_entity_poly.type
_entity_poly.pdbx_seq_one_letter_code
_entity_poly.pdbx_strand_id
1 'polypeptide(L)'
;MIAISRQGNLAVINHEKFQIHFNLARGTWDYIDELGQTIIKNGRAQITLQDGSTVSTEDAGSREFICEPMPLTGEPLSKTSRQYEVQFSHEAPEKGIRLNTYLHCFPDEPHIVLRVGIENLRRAPVALDSVTLLGISTNRGAVHLGGQLSEYHLFINTPAFLGGG
;
A
#
# COMPACT_ATOMS: atom_id res chain seq x y z
N MET A 1 13.01 -2.66 13.50
CA MET A 1 12.55 -1.30 13.96
C MET A 1 12.03 -0.52 12.76
N ILE A 2 10.93 0.23 12.90
CA ILE A 2 10.40 1.11 11.83
C ILE A 2 10.61 2.56 12.24
N ALA A 3 11.24 3.34 11.37
CA ALA A 3 11.42 4.78 11.51
C ALA A 3 10.74 5.51 10.34
N ILE A 4 10.02 6.59 10.63
CA ILE A 4 9.22 7.29 9.64
C ILE A 4 9.65 8.75 9.63
N SER A 5 9.91 9.26 8.43
CA SER A 5 10.37 10.63 8.25
C SER A 5 9.67 11.28 7.06
N ARG A 6 9.54 12.60 7.09
CA ARG A 6 9.04 13.39 5.97
C ARG A 6 10.16 14.26 5.42
N GLN A 7 10.37 14.18 4.12
CA GLN A 7 11.38 14.91 3.36
C GLN A 7 10.66 15.68 2.25
N GLY A 8 10.12 16.86 2.59
CA GLY A 8 9.26 17.63 1.69
C GLY A 8 7.97 16.88 1.31
N ASN A 9 7.87 16.51 0.03
CA ASN A 9 6.76 15.74 -0.54
C ASN A 9 6.99 14.22 -0.51
N LEU A 10 8.06 13.75 0.14
CA LEU A 10 8.34 12.34 0.29
C LEU A 10 8.12 11.92 1.75
N ALA A 11 7.25 10.95 1.99
CA ALA A 11 7.21 10.22 3.26
C ALA A 11 8.05 8.96 3.11
N VAL A 12 9.03 8.77 4.00
CA VAL A 12 9.98 7.67 3.96
C VAL A 12 9.79 6.80 5.19
N ILE A 13 9.47 5.54 4.96
CA ILE A 13 9.42 4.49 5.98
C ILE A 13 10.71 3.69 5.83
N ASN A 14 11.53 3.71 6.88
CA ASN A 14 12.78 2.97 6.94
C ASN A 14 12.60 1.77 7.87
N HIS A 15 12.91 0.61 7.33
CA HIS A 15 13.06 -0.64 8.05
C HIS A 15 14.49 -1.15 7.84
N GLU A 16 14.99 -2.01 8.72
CA GLU A 16 16.32 -2.62 8.54
C GLU A 16 16.43 -3.49 7.28
N LYS A 17 15.29 -3.97 6.76
CA LYS A 17 15.20 -4.85 5.59
C LYS A 17 14.60 -4.22 4.34
N PHE A 18 14.04 -3.02 4.44
CA PHE A 18 13.41 -2.34 3.29
C PHE A 18 13.23 -0.85 3.55
N GLN A 19 12.97 -0.11 2.48
CA GLN A 19 12.45 1.25 2.55
C GLN A 19 11.20 1.38 1.69
N ILE A 20 10.30 2.24 2.12
CA ILE A 20 9.15 2.64 1.32
C ILE A 20 9.19 4.15 1.17
N HIS A 21 9.17 4.60 -0.08
CA HIS A 21 9.16 6.02 -0.41
C HIS A 21 7.78 6.36 -0.98
N PHE A 22 6.99 7.14 -0.26
CA PHE A 22 5.70 7.61 -0.74
C PHE A 22 5.79 9.06 -1.21
N ASN A 23 5.46 9.28 -2.48
CA ASN A 23 5.39 10.60 -3.07
C ASN A 23 4.00 11.22 -2.80
N LEU A 24 3.93 12.09 -1.79
CA LEU A 24 2.72 12.79 -1.37
C LEU A 24 2.14 13.72 -2.44
N ALA A 25 2.98 14.22 -3.36
CA ALA A 25 2.52 15.07 -4.46
C ALA A 25 1.90 14.26 -5.60
N ARG A 26 2.37 13.02 -5.81
CA ARG A 26 1.95 12.15 -6.91
C ARG A 26 1.06 10.99 -6.48
N GLY A 27 0.85 10.73 -5.19
CA GLY A 27 0.08 9.58 -4.70
C GLY A 27 0.60 8.22 -5.18
N THR A 28 1.93 8.10 -5.32
CA THR A 28 2.64 6.89 -5.76
C THR A 28 3.65 6.47 -4.72
N TRP A 29 4.05 5.19 -4.72
CA TRP A 29 5.05 4.68 -3.78
C TRP A 29 6.04 3.70 -4.40
N ASP A 30 7.24 3.70 -3.84
CA ASP A 30 8.29 2.76 -4.19
C ASP A 30 8.57 1.82 -3.02
N TYR A 31 8.85 0.56 -3.31
CA TYR A 31 9.44 -0.40 -2.36
C TYR A 31 10.87 -0.66 -2.77
N ILE A 32 11.78 -0.50 -1.82
CA ILE A 32 13.22 -0.67 -1.99
C ILE A 32 13.66 -1.74 -1.01
N ASP A 33 14.37 -2.77 -1.48
CA ASP A 33 14.86 -3.85 -0.63
C ASP A 33 16.08 -3.46 0.19
N GLU A 34 16.59 -4.38 1.02
CA GLU A 34 17.78 -4.17 1.86
C GLU A 34 19.06 -3.88 1.06
N LEU A 35 19.10 -4.23 -0.23
CA LEU A 35 20.23 -3.97 -1.14
C LEU A 35 20.12 -2.61 -1.82
N GLY A 36 19.06 -1.83 -1.53
CA GLY A 36 18.79 -0.55 -2.17
C GLY A 36 18.17 -0.68 -3.57
N GLN A 37 17.70 -1.87 -3.98
CA GLN A 37 17.06 -2.07 -5.28
C GLN A 37 15.57 -1.77 -5.21
N THR A 38 15.08 -0.94 -6.14
CA THR A 38 13.65 -0.66 -6.28
C THR A 38 12.93 -1.87 -6.90
N ILE A 39 12.17 -2.59 -6.08
CA ILE A 39 11.37 -3.76 -6.49
C ILE A 39 9.98 -3.33 -6.97
N ILE A 40 9.40 -2.32 -6.34
CA ILE A 40 8.17 -1.68 -6.81
C ILE A 40 8.49 -0.23 -7.09
N LYS A 41 8.14 0.22 -8.30
CA LYS A 41 8.35 1.59 -8.74
C LYS A 41 7.02 2.21 -9.15
N ASN A 42 6.72 3.40 -8.63
CA ASN A 42 5.48 4.13 -8.83
C ASN A 42 4.22 3.29 -8.58
N GLY A 43 4.24 2.45 -7.55
CA GLY A 43 3.07 1.71 -7.08
C GLY A 43 1.90 2.65 -6.84
N ARG A 44 0.74 2.31 -7.39
CA ARG A 44 -0.51 3.08 -7.21
C ARG A 44 -1.73 2.18 -7.24
N ALA A 45 -2.78 2.58 -6.53
CA ALA A 45 -4.08 1.93 -6.62
C ALA A 45 -4.92 2.61 -7.71
N GLN A 46 -5.59 1.81 -8.53
CA GLN A 46 -6.56 2.26 -9.52
C GLN A 46 -7.83 1.43 -9.38
N ILE A 47 -8.98 2.07 -9.47
CA ILE A 47 -10.27 1.41 -9.56
C ILE A 47 -10.92 1.71 -10.91
N THR A 48 -11.75 0.78 -11.37
CA THR A 48 -12.61 0.97 -12.53
C THR A 48 -14.05 0.83 -12.06
N LEU A 49 -14.90 1.78 -12.42
CA LEU A 49 -16.33 1.76 -12.16
C LEU A 49 -17.06 1.03 -13.28
N GLN A 50 -18.28 0.58 -13.03
CA GLN A 50 -19.09 -0.09 -14.06
C GLN A 50 -19.41 0.78 -15.28
N ASP A 51 -19.35 2.12 -15.13
CA ASP A 51 -19.49 3.04 -16.26
C ASP A 51 -18.21 3.15 -17.12
N GLY A 52 -17.16 2.39 -16.79
CA GLY A 52 -15.86 2.35 -17.44
C GLY A 52 -14.91 3.47 -17.01
N SER A 53 -15.34 4.40 -16.15
CA SER A 53 -14.46 5.45 -15.66
C SER A 53 -13.51 4.95 -14.58
N THR A 54 -12.33 5.56 -14.51
CA THR A 54 -11.27 5.15 -13.60
C THR A 54 -10.98 6.23 -12.55
N VAL A 55 -10.53 5.79 -11.39
CA VAL A 55 -9.94 6.66 -10.36
C VAL A 55 -8.64 6.05 -9.90
N SER A 56 -7.57 6.84 -9.89
CA SER A 56 -6.23 6.42 -9.51
C SER A 56 -5.69 7.33 -8.41
N THR A 57 -4.88 6.77 -7.49
CA THR A 57 -4.19 7.59 -6.48
C THR A 57 -3.21 8.59 -7.10
N GLU A 58 -2.79 8.37 -8.36
CA GLU A 58 -1.95 9.31 -9.11
C GLU A 58 -2.71 10.53 -9.66
N ASP A 59 -4.04 10.44 -9.80
CA ASP A 59 -4.85 11.52 -10.35
C ASP A 59 -4.78 12.78 -9.47
N ALA A 60 -5.05 13.94 -10.05
CA ALA A 60 -5.16 15.18 -9.29
C ALA A 60 -6.34 15.11 -8.31
N GLY A 61 -6.10 15.43 -7.05
CA GLY A 61 -7.13 15.38 -6.02
C GLY A 61 -6.58 15.72 -4.64
N SER A 62 -7.47 15.71 -3.66
CA SER A 62 -7.10 15.88 -2.25
C SER A 62 -6.44 14.61 -1.76
N ARG A 63 -5.34 14.75 -1.03
CA ARG A 63 -4.56 13.60 -0.54
C ARG A 63 -4.29 13.76 0.95
N GLU A 64 -4.32 12.64 1.64
CA GLU A 64 -4.02 12.57 3.07
C GLU A 64 -3.01 11.44 3.32
N PHE A 65 -2.15 11.68 4.31
CA PHE A 65 -1.19 10.71 4.80
C PHE A 65 -1.34 10.60 6.31
N ILE A 66 -1.63 9.39 6.78
CA ILE A 66 -1.73 9.07 8.20
C ILE A 66 -0.76 7.93 8.47
N CYS A 67 -0.08 8.02 9.60
CA CYS A 67 0.74 6.92 10.08
C CYS A 67 0.57 6.77 11.58
N GLU A 68 0.07 5.61 11.99
CA GLU A 68 -0.20 5.34 13.38
C GLU A 68 0.25 3.92 13.77
N PRO A 69 0.77 3.74 15.00
CA PRO A 69 0.96 2.40 15.53
C PRO A 69 -0.42 1.75 15.68
N MET A 70 -0.63 0.61 15.04
CA MET A 70 -1.93 -0.06 15.07
C MET A 70 -2.04 -0.93 16.33
N PRO A 71 -3.16 -0.86 17.08
CA PRO A 71 -3.42 -1.81 18.15
C PRO A 71 -3.55 -3.23 17.57
N LEU A 72 -3.16 -4.24 18.35
CA LEU A 72 -3.33 -5.67 18.03
C LEU A 72 -4.81 -6.11 18.18
N THR A 73 -5.76 -5.29 17.72
CA THR A 73 -7.20 -5.55 17.83
C THR A 73 -7.76 -5.90 16.45
N GLY A 74 -7.94 -7.20 16.20
CA GLY A 74 -8.36 -7.79 14.93
C GLY A 74 -7.71 -9.17 14.73
N GLU A 75 -8.06 -9.90 13.65
CA GLU A 75 -7.26 -11.06 13.23
C GLU A 75 -5.83 -10.58 12.95
N PRO A 76 -4.82 -11.08 13.69
CA PRO A 76 -3.46 -10.61 13.52
C PRO A 76 -2.95 -10.94 12.12
N LEU A 77 -2.65 -9.92 11.31
CA LEU A 77 -1.87 -10.09 10.07
C LEU A 77 -0.48 -10.70 10.36
N SER A 78 0.01 -10.52 11.60
CA SER A 78 1.16 -11.22 12.18
C SER A 78 0.82 -11.65 13.62
N LYS A 79 1.11 -12.92 13.95
CA LYS A 79 0.85 -13.50 15.27
C LYS A 79 1.74 -12.96 16.39
N THR A 80 2.78 -12.19 16.07
CA THR A 80 3.89 -11.94 17.01
C THR A 80 4.41 -10.51 17.07
N SER A 81 4.06 -9.64 16.11
CA SER A 81 4.71 -8.33 16.00
C SER A 81 3.75 -7.15 16.13
N ARG A 82 4.23 -6.09 16.80
CA ARG A 82 3.61 -4.76 16.73
C ARG A 82 3.53 -4.35 15.26
N GLN A 83 2.43 -3.77 14.81
CA GLN A 83 2.27 -3.34 13.42
C GLN A 83 2.14 -1.82 13.34
N TYR A 84 2.66 -1.25 12.27
CA TYR A 84 2.45 0.15 11.91
C TYR A 84 1.61 0.19 10.65
N GLU A 85 0.48 0.89 10.70
CA GLU A 85 -0.31 1.14 9.51
C GLU A 85 0.06 2.50 8.94
N VAL A 86 0.38 2.50 7.66
CA VAL A 86 0.56 3.71 6.89
C VAL A 86 -0.56 3.81 5.89
N GLN A 87 -1.44 4.79 6.08
CA GLN A 87 -2.59 5.03 5.23
C GLN A 87 -2.30 6.21 4.29
N PHE A 88 -2.62 5.99 3.03
CA PHE A 88 -2.64 7.00 1.99
C PHE A 88 -4.04 7.13 1.43
N SER A 89 -4.65 8.29 1.59
CA SER A 89 -5.99 8.56 1.08
C SER A 89 -5.91 9.47 -0.13
N HIS A 90 -6.65 9.15 -1.17
CA HIS A 90 -6.88 10.01 -2.33
C HIS A 90 -8.39 10.18 -2.52
N GLU A 91 -8.85 11.42 -2.43
CA GLU A 91 -10.24 11.76 -2.66
C GLU A 91 -10.43 12.28 -4.09
N ALA A 92 -11.41 11.70 -4.79
CA ALA A 92 -11.88 12.10 -6.11
C ALA A 92 -13.32 12.63 -6.00
N PRO A 93 -13.52 13.92 -5.66
CA PRO A 93 -14.84 14.48 -5.35
C PRO A 93 -15.83 14.35 -6.51
N GLU A 94 -15.35 14.51 -7.75
CA GLU A 94 -16.16 14.40 -8.97
C GLU A 94 -16.77 13.00 -9.13
N LYS A 95 -16.08 11.98 -8.63
CA LYS A 95 -16.54 10.59 -8.62
C LYS A 95 -17.23 10.21 -7.31
N GLY A 96 -17.07 11.03 -6.27
CA GLY A 96 -17.64 10.82 -4.94
C GLY A 96 -17.03 9.59 -4.26
N ILE A 97 -15.74 9.37 -4.43
CA ILE A 97 -15.02 8.21 -3.93
C ILE A 97 -13.74 8.67 -3.24
N ARG A 98 -13.37 8.01 -2.15
CA ARG A 98 -12.02 8.06 -1.59
C ARG A 98 -11.36 6.69 -1.69
N LEU A 99 -10.16 6.67 -2.27
CA LEU A 99 -9.28 5.51 -2.32
C LEU A 99 -8.32 5.57 -1.15
N ASN A 100 -8.23 4.47 -0.39
CA ASN A 100 -7.30 4.32 0.71
C ASN A 100 -6.33 3.19 0.39
N THR A 101 -5.03 3.45 0.48
CA THR A 101 -3.96 2.46 0.37
C THR A 101 -3.36 2.30 1.76
N TYR A 102 -3.39 1.10 2.33
CA TYR A 102 -2.87 0.80 3.66
C TYR A 102 -1.65 -0.10 3.53
N LEU A 103 -0.50 0.37 4.00
CA LEU A 103 0.72 -0.41 4.12
C LEU A 103 0.92 -0.79 5.58
N HIS A 104 0.74 -2.06 5.89
CA HIS A 104 1.08 -2.63 7.18
C HIS A 104 2.54 -3.06 7.17
N CYS A 105 3.32 -2.43 8.05
CA CYS A 105 4.74 -2.69 8.22
C CYS A 105 4.98 -3.32 9.59
N PHE A 106 5.81 -4.36 9.62
CA PHE A 106 6.14 -5.12 10.83
C PHE A 106 7.61 -4.87 11.20
N PRO A 107 7.93 -4.43 12.44
CA PRO A 107 9.29 -4.13 12.86
C PRO A 107 10.26 -5.31 12.86
N ASP A 108 9.73 -6.53 12.89
CA ASP A 108 10.49 -7.78 13.04
C ASP A 108 10.33 -8.71 11.82
N GLU A 109 9.57 -8.30 10.80
CA GLU A 109 9.28 -9.13 9.63
C GLU A 109 9.71 -8.42 8.34
N PRO A 110 10.38 -9.12 7.40
CA PRO A 110 10.93 -8.53 6.19
C PRO A 110 9.89 -8.37 5.06
N HIS A 111 8.62 -8.23 5.41
CA HIS A 111 7.54 -8.10 4.44
C HIS A 111 6.57 -6.99 4.84
N ILE A 112 5.75 -6.60 3.87
CA ILE A 112 4.65 -5.66 4.06
C ILE A 112 3.36 -6.29 3.57
N VAL A 113 2.26 -5.93 4.21
CA VAL A 113 0.92 -6.25 3.73
C VAL A 113 0.30 -4.98 3.20
N LEU A 114 -0.12 -5.00 1.94
CA LEU A 114 -0.85 -3.92 1.32
C LEU A 114 -2.34 -4.25 1.23
N ARG A 115 -3.17 -3.29 1.62
CA ARG A 115 -4.63 -3.32 1.44
C ARG A 115 -5.08 -2.09 0.68
N VAL A 116 -6.14 -2.24 -0.12
CA VAL A 116 -6.81 -1.11 -0.79
C VAL A 116 -8.25 -1.06 -0.31
N GLY A 117 -8.65 0.07 0.25
CA GLY A 117 -10.02 0.38 0.66
C GLY A 117 -10.65 1.41 -0.26
N ILE A 118 -11.96 1.30 -0.45
CA ILE A 118 -12.75 2.24 -1.25
C ILE A 118 -13.90 2.73 -0.38
N GLU A 119 -13.94 4.04 -0.16
CA GLU A 119 -15.01 4.69 0.58
C GLU A 119 -15.95 5.41 -0.41
N ASN A 120 -17.24 5.11 -0.32
CA ASN A 120 -18.27 5.81 -1.07
C ASN A 120 -18.69 7.08 -0.32
N LEU A 121 -18.39 8.24 -0.88
CA LEU A 121 -18.73 9.54 -0.30
C LEU A 121 -20.14 10.01 -0.69
N ARG A 122 -20.85 9.24 -1.53
CA ARG A 122 -22.22 9.54 -1.96
C ARG A 122 -23.23 8.75 -1.14
N ARG A 123 -24.45 9.27 -1.08
CA ARG A 123 -25.61 8.54 -0.53
C ARG A 123 -26.02 7.36 -1.42
N ALA A 124 -25.87 7.52 -2.73
CA ALA A 124 -26.20 6.47 -3.70
C ALA A 124 -25.04 5.44 -3.79
N PRO A 125 -25.34 4.14 -3.99
CA PRO A 125 -24.31 3.13 -4.22
C PRO A 125 -23.44 3.47 -5.44
N VAL A 126 -22.15 3.16 -5.32
CA VAL A 126 -21.19 3.20 -6.44
C VAL A 126 -20.91 1.76 -6.85
N ALA A 127 -21.10 1.46 -8.13
CA ALA A 127 -20.86 0.11 -8.66
C ALA A 127 -19.40 -0.01 -9.14
N LEU A 128 -18.65 -0.87 -8.44
CA LEU A 128 -17.26 -1.17 -8.72
C LEU A 128 -17.17 -2.33 -9.71
N ASP A 129 -16.31 -2.18 -10.72
CA ASP A 129 -15.98 -3.27 -11.65
C ASP A 129 -14.71 -4.00 -11.17
N SER A 130 -13.62 -3.27 -10.99
CA SER A 130 -12.32 -3.84 -10.67
C SER A 130 -11.44 -2.92 -9.83
N VAL A 131 -10.51 -3.54 -9.09
CA VAL A 131 -9.43 -2.87 -8.36
C VAL A 131 -8.13 -3.42 -8.87
N THR A 132 -7.22 -2.54 -9.28
CA THR A 132 -5.90 -2.90 -9.76
C THR A 132 -4.85 -2.14 -8.98
N LEU A 133 -3.81 -2.84 -8.56
CA LEU A 133 -2.59 -2.21 -8.12
C LEU A 133 -1.61 -2.19 -9.29
N LEU A 134 -1.26 -1.00 -9.76
CA LEU A 134 -0.32 -0.81 -10.86
C LEU A 134 1.06 -0.52 -10.27
N GLY A 135 1.94 -1.52 -10.33
CA GLY A 135 3.29 -1.43 -9.79
C GLY A 135 3.88 -2.81 -9.60
N ILE A 136 4.31 -3.46 -10.68
CA ILE A 136 5.12 -4.68 -10.59
C ILE A 136 6.33 -4.50 -11.49
N SER A 137 7.49 -4.31 -10.87
CA SER A 137 8.79 -4.37 -11.53
C SER A 137 9.58 -5.50 -10.89
N THR A 138 9.22 -6.77 -11.10
CA THR A 138 10.03 -7.82 -10.48
C THR A 138 10.52 -8.91 -11.42
N ASN A 139 11.86 -9.00 -11.47
CA ASN A 139 12.61 -10.23 -11.73
C ASN A 139 12.92 -10.98 -10.41
N ARG A 140 12.52 -10.45 -9.23
CA ARG A 140 12.73 -11.02 -7.89
C ARG A 140 11.65 -10.54 -6.88
N GLY A 141 11.03 -11.48 -6.17
CA GLY A 141 9.95 -11.24 -5.20
C GLY A 141 8.63 -11.87 -5.65
N ALA A 142 7.84 -12.37 -4.70
CA ALA A 142 6.55 -13.00 -4.97
C ALA A 142 5.42 -12.13 -4.43
N VAL A 143 4.50 -11.77 -5.33
CA VAL A 143 3.21 -11.19 -5.00
C VAL A 143 2.25 -12.35 -4.74
N HIS A 144 1.81 -12.53 -3.50
CA HIS A 144 0.74 -13.46 -3.17
C HIS A 144 -0.55 -12.68 -2.92
N LEU A 145 -1.60 -13.05 -3.65
CA LEU A 145 -2.96 -12.60 -3.40
C LEU A 145 -3.61 -13.58 -2.41
N GLY A 146 -3.82 -13.16 -1.17
CA GLY A 146 -4.65 -13.90 -0.21
C GLY A 146 -6.14 -13.70 -0.50
N GLY A 147 -6.98 -14.70 -0.21
CA GLY A 147 -8.43 -14.65 -0.49
C GLY A 147 -9.34 -14.62 0.75
N GLN A 148 -10.16 -13.57 0.85
CA GLN A 148 -11.63 -13.53 0.92
C GLN A 148 -12.06 -12.12 0.46
N LEU A 149 -13.28 -11.92 -0.07
CA LEU A 149 -13.74 -10.61 -0.62
C LEU A 149 -13.70 -9.44 0.39
N SER A 150 -13.68 -9.72 1.70
CA SER A 150 -13.50 -8.73 2.78
C SER A 150 -12.03 -8.35 3.03
N GLU A 151 -11.09 -9.09 2.46
CA GLU A 151 -9.66 -9.05 2.78
C GLU A 151 -8.82 -9.43 1.55
N TYR A 152 -8.74 -8.52 0.57
CA TYR A 152 -7.69 -8.61 -0.45
C TYR A 152 -6.38 -8.13 0.15
N HIS A 153 -5.52 -9.08 0.51
CA HIS A 153 -4.19 -8.80 1.02
C HIS A 153 -3.17 -9.10 -0.06
N LEU A 154 -2.37 -8.08 -0.42
CA LEU A 154 -1.16 -8.27 -1.19
C LEU A 154 -0.01 -8.53 -0.22
N PHE A 155 0.51 -9.75 -0.23
CA PHE A 155 1.76 -10.09 0.47
C PHE A 155 2.91 -10.01 -0.52
N ILE A 156 3.91 -9.18 -0.19
CA ILE A 156 5.16 -9.13 -0.95
C ILE A 156 6.17 -9.96 -0.17
N ASN A 157 6.33 -11.23 -0.55
CA ASN A 157 7.35 -12.11 0.01
C ASN A 157 8.66 -11.89 -0.75
N THR A 158 9.73 -11.56 -0.02
CA THR A 158 11.10 -11.71 -0.51
C THR A 158 11.57 -13.12 -0.14
N PRO A 159 12.20 -13.88 -1.07
CA PRO A 159 12.75 -15.18 -0.70
C PRO A 159 13.81 -14.96 0.38
N ALA A 160 13.79 -15.81 1.42
CA ALA A 160 14.93 -15.91 2.32
C ALA A 160 16.16 -16.24 1.48
N PHE A 161 17.23 -15.46 1.62
CA PHE A 161 18.50 -15.77 0.99
C PHE A 161 18.95 -17.14 1.53
N LEU A 162 18.81 -18.19 0.72
CA LEU A 162 19.59 -19.40 0.92
C LEU A 162 21.02 -18.99 0.59
N GLY A 163 21.79 -18.72 1.65
CA GLY A 163 23.23 -18.51 1.56
C GLY A 163 23.85 -19.58 0.66
N GLY A 164 24.33 -19.16 -0.51
CA GLY A 164 25.00 -20.03 -1.45
C GLY A 164 26.48 -19.77 -1.42
N GLY A 165 27.24 -20.75 -0.92
CA GLY A 165 28.62 -21.10 -1.32
C GLY A 165 29.73 -20.19 -0.84
#